data_AF-A0A380EF61-F1
#
_entry.id   AF-A0A380EF61-F1
#
_cell.length_a   1.000
_cell.length_b   1.000
_cell.length_c   1.000
_cell.angle_alpha   90.00
_cell.angle_beta   90.00
_cell.angle_gamma   90.00
#
_symmetry.space_group_name_H-M   'P 1'
#
loop_
_entity.id
_entity.type
_entity.pdbx_description
1 polymer ?
#
loop_
_entity_poly.entity_id
_entity_poly.type
_entity_poly.pdbx_seq_one_letter_code
_entity_poly.pdbx_strand_id
1 'polypeptide(L)'
;MVTAIIHGFILAIGLILPLGAQNVFIFNQGANQPKYRYVLPAIITAGLSDSLLIIIAVVGVSIIIMSLPVLQAIIYIVGLIFLMYMAWTIWHDKPSTDGETQIMSP
;
A
#
# COMPACT_ATOMS: atom_id res chain seq x y z
N MET A 1 19.89 2.92 22.58
CA MET A 1 19.27 1.71 21.98
C MET A 1 17.77 1.88 21.79
N VAL A 2 17.01 2.21 22.85
CA VAL A 2 15.55 2.41 22.77
C VAL A 2 15.12 3.43 21.71
N THR A 3 15.85 4.56 21.56
CA THR A 3 15.52 5.58 20.56
C THR A 3 15.59 5.06 19.11
N ALA A 4 16.55 4.19 18.80
CA ALA A 4 16.72 3.62 17.46
C ALA A 4 15.62 2.58 17.16
N ILE A 5 15.19 1.84 18.19
CA ILE A 5 14.07 0.90 18.09
C ILE A 5 12.77 1.66 17.81
N ILE A 6 12.51 2.76 18.53
CA ILE A 6 11.30 3.58 18.33
C ILE A 6 11.31 4.24 16.94
N HIS A 7 12.43 4.81 16.52
CA HIS A 7 12.54 5.39 15.18
C HIS A 7 12.35 4.33 14.10
N GLY A 8 12.99 3.16 14.23
CA GLY A 8 12.81 2.05 13.29
C GLY A 8 11.36 1.56 13.24
N PHE A 9 10.67 1.49 14.37
CA PHE A 9 9.27 1.07 14.45
C PHE A 9 8.32 2.08 13.80
N ILE A 10 8.46 3.36 14.10
CA ILE A 10 7.65 4.43 13.50
C ILE A 10 7.88 4.49 11.98
N LEU A 11 9.14 4.34 11.55
CA LEU A 11 9.51 4.38 10.13
C LEU A 11 9.00 3.14 9.39
N ALA A 12 9.03 1.95 10.01
CA ALA A 12 8.43 0.74 9.45
C ALA A 12 6.91 0.86 9.29
N ILE A 13 6.20 1.39 10.31
CA ILE A 13 4.76 1.66 10.20
C ILE A 13 4.48 2.70 9.11
N GLY A 14 5.26 3.78 9.08
CA GLY A 14 5.12 4.85 8.09
C GLY A 14 5.46 4.43 6.66
N LEU A 15 6.23 3.37 6.45
CA LEU A 15 6.45 2.80 5.12
C LEU A 15 5.35 1.79 4.75
N ILE A 16 4.98 0.88 5.65
CA ILE A 16 4.11 -0.27 5.32
C ILE A 16 2.63 0.09 5.26
N LEU A 17 2.18 1.02 6.12
CA LEU A 17 0.77 1.38 6.26
C LEU A 17 0.30 2.31 5.10
N PRO A 18 1.11 3.27 4.62
CA PRO A 18 0.74 4.15 3.50
C PRO A 18 1.02 3.58 2.10
N LEU A 19 2.01 2.70 1.94
CA LEU A 19 2.23 1.96 0.68
C LEU A 19 1.32 0.72 0.73
N GLY A 20 0.07 0.68 0.31
CA GLY A 20 -0.72 1.53 -0.58
C GLY A 20 -1.54 0.57 -1.45
N ALA A 21 -2.88 0.55 -1.30
CA ALA A 21 -3.86 -0.33 -1.98
C ALA A 21 -3.66 -1.86 -1.90
N GLN A 22 -2.47 -2.38 -2.20
CA GLN A 22 -2.11 -3.79 -2.19
C GLN A 22 -2.21 -4.39 -0.77
N ASN A 23 -1.68 -3.70 0.24
CA ASN A 23 -1.79 -4.10 1.64
C ASN A 23 -3.23 -4.04 2.17
N VAL A 24 -4.02 -3.05 1.73
CA VAL A 24 -5.44 -2.94 2.08
C VAL A 24 -6.26 -4.03 1.40
N PHE A 25 -5.95 -4.37 0.14
CA PHE A 25 -6.58 -5.46 -0.59
C PHE A 25 -6.30 -6.81 0.07
N ILE A 26 -5.05 -7.05 0.49
CA ILE A 26 -4.67 -8.23 1.26
C ILE A 26 -5.39 -8.27 2.61
N PHE A 27 -5.48 -7.14 3.31
CA PHE A 27 -6.19 -7.04 4.59
C PHE A 27 -7.69 -7.29 4.43
N ASN A 28 -8.31 -6.73 3.39
CA ASN A 28 -9.72 -6.92 3.07
C ASN A 28 -10.01 -8.39 2.67
N GLN A 29 -9.15 -9.00 1.85
CA GLN A 29 -9.25 -10.43 1.53
C GLN A 29 -9.01 -11.31 2.76
N GLY A 30 -8.14 -10.89 3.69
CA GLY A 30 -7.91 -11.57 4.96
C GLY A 30 -9.08 -11.44 5.95
N ALA A 31 -9.80 -10.32 5.93
CA ALA A 31 -10.94 -10.05 6.81
C ALA A 31 -12.26 -10.64 6.30
N ASN A 32 -12.51 -10.62 4.99
CA ASN A 32 -13.77 -11.10 4.40
C ASN A 32 -13.82 -12.60 4.08
N GLN A 33 -12.70 -13.32 4.17
CA GLN A 33 -12.65 -14.75 3.84
C GLN A 33 -12.52 -15.62 5.10
N PRO A 34 -13.53 -16.44 5.44
CA PRO A 34 -13.51 -17.28 6.66
C PRO A 34 -12.51 -18.46 6.59
N LYS A 35 -11.90 -18.73 5.44
CA LYS A 35 -10.89 -19.78 5.25
C LYS A 35 -9.58 -19.19 4.70
N TYR A 36 -8.53 -19.30 5.51
CA TYR A 36 -7.14 -18.93 5.17
C TYR A 36 -6.62 -19.49 3.83
N ARG A 37 -7.22 -20.61 3.38
CA ARG A 37 -6.85 -21.33 2.15
C ARG A 37 -7.10 -20.56 0.84
N TYR A 38 -8.02 -19.59 0.84
CA TYR A 38 -8.33 -18.77 -0.34
C TYR A 38 -7.58 -17.43 -0.37
N VAL A 39 -7.05 -17.00 0.78
CA VAL A 39 -6.31 -15.74 0.93
C VAL A 39 -4.84 -15.90 0.51
N LEU A 40 -4.26 -17.10 0.75
CA LEU A 40 -2.87 -17.44 0.42
C LEU A 40 -2.44 -17.14 -1.04
N PRO A 41 -3.17 -17.57 -2.10
CA PRO A 41 -2.75 -17.29 -3.47
C PRO A 41 -2.82 -15.80 -3.83
N ALA A 42 -3.78 -15.05 -3.26
CA ALA A 42 -3.87 -13.60 -3.48
C ALA A 42 -2.70 -12.85 -2.83
N ILE A 43 -2.31 -13.25 -1.61
CA ILE A 43 -1.15 -12.69 -0.90
C ILE A 43 0.15 -12.97 -1.66
N ILE A 44 0.35 -14.23 -2.11
CA ILE A 44 1.57 -14.61 -2.84
C ILE A 44 1.65 -13.86 -4.17
N THR A 45 0.55 -13.74 -4.90
CA THR A 45 0.55 -13.04 -6.20
C THR A 45 0.79 -11.55 -6.02
N ALA A 46 0.15 -10.92 -5.01
CA ALA A 46 0.36 -9.51 -4.70
C ALA A 46 1.80 -9.24 -4.21
N GLY A 47 2.31 -10.03 -3.26
CA GLY A 47 3.68 -9.88 -2.75
C GLY A 47 4.76 -10.14 -3.81
N LEU A 48 4.53 -11.09 -4.72
CA LEU A 48 5.43 -11.35 -5.84
C LEU A 48 5.44 -10.17 -6.81
N SER A 49 4.27 -9.65 -7.17
CA SER A 49 4.15 -8.48 -8.05
C SER A 49 4.80 -7.23 -7.44
N ASP A 50 4.59 -6.97 -6.16
CA ASP A 50 5.17 -5.82 -5.46
C ASP A 50 6.71 -5.92 -5.38
N SER A 51 7.23 -7.09 -5.03
CA SER A 51 8.67 -7.34 -5.01
C SER A 51 9.30 -7.14 -6.39
N LEU A 52 8.63 -7.59 -7.44
CA LEU A 52 9.11 -7.48 -8.82
C LEU A 52 9.07 -6.01 -9.31
N LEU A 53 8.01 -5.27 -8.99
CA LEU A 53 7.90 -3.84 -9.27
C LEU A 53 8.96 -3.02 -8.51
N ILE A 54 9.23 -3.32 -7.24
CA ILE A 54 10.30 -2.66 -6.47
C ILE A 54 11.67 -2.95 -7.09
N ILE A 55 11.96 -4.19 -7.48
CA ILE A 55 13.23 -4.55 -8.12
C ILE A 55 13.41 -3.80 -9.44
N ILE A 56 12.38 -3.78 -10.30
CA ILE A 56 12.42 -3.04 -11.57
C ILE A 56 12.60 -1.54 -11.33
N ALA A 57 11.89 -0.97 -10.35
CA ALA A 57 12.00 0.44 -10.01
C ALA A 57 13.40 0.81 -9.52
N VAL A 58 13.96 0.05 -8.57
CA VAL A 58 15.29 0.33 -8.02
C VAL A 58 16.39 0.11 -9.06
N VAL A 59 16.33 -0.97 -9.85
CA VAL A 59 17.39 -1.27 -10.83
C VAL A 59 17.29 -0.36 -12.07
N GLY A 60 16.09 -0.15 -12.61
CA GLY A 60 15.89 0.60 -13.85
C GLY A 60 15.82 2.11 -13.63
N VAL A 61 15.02 2.56 -12.66
CA VAL A 61 14.72 3.99 -12.49
C VAL A 61 15.81 4.72 -11.72
N SER A 62 16.54 4.06 -10.81
CA SER A 62 17.61 4.70 -10.02
C SER A 62 18.75 5.25 -10.89
N ILE A 63 19.11 4.55 -11.98
CA ILE A 63 20.14 5.00 -12.93
C ILE A 63 19.68 6.25 -13.71
N ILE A 64 18.39 6.30 -14.07
CA ILE A 64 17.79 7.39 -14.86
C ILE A 64 17.65 8.66 -14.00
N ILE A 65 17.22 8.52 -12.75
CA ILE A 65 17.05 9.64 -11.81
C ILE A 65 18.40 10.31 -11.52
N MET A 66 19.49 9.55 -11.35
CA MET A 66 20.82 10.11 -11.06
C MET A 66 21.37 10.98 -12.21
N SER A 67 20.90 10.75 -13.44
CA SER A 67 21.33 11.50 -14.62
C SER A 67 20.52 12.78 -14.87
N LEU A 68 19.29 12.88 -14.34
CA LEU A 68 18.35 13.97 -14.60
C LEU A 68 17.71 14.50 -13.30
N PRO A 69 18.29 15.53 -12.66
CA PRO A 69 17.77 16.06 -11.38
C PRO A 69 16.35 16.63 -11.49
N VAL A 70 15.95 17.09 -12.67
CA VAL A 70 14.57 17.58 -12.92
C VAL A 70 13.55 16.44 -12.83
N LEU A 71 13.89 15.24 -13.33
CA LEU A 71 13.01 14.08 -13.25
C LEU A 71 12.80 13.63 -11.81
N GLN A 72 13.86 13.68 -11.00
CA GLN A 72 13.78 13.42 -9.56
C GLN A 72 12.79 14.35 -8.86
N ALA A 73 12.89 15.66 -9.13
CA ALA A 73 12.00 16.65 -8.54
C ALA A 73 10.54 16.44 -8.94
N ILE A 74 10.27 16.09 -10.21
CA ILE A 74 8.92 15.77 -10.67
C ILE A 74 8.36 14.55 -9.96
N ILE A 75 9.13 13.46 -9.84
CA ILE A 75 8.68 12.24 -9.14
C ILE A 75 8.36 12.55 -7.68
N TYR A 76 9.16 13.37 -7.00
CA TYR A 76 8.88 13.77 -5.62
C TYR A 76 7.62 14.63 -5.50
N ILE A 77 7.41 15.60 -6.39
CA ILE A 77 6.20 16.44 -6.37
C ILE A 77 4.95 15.59 -6.65
N VAL A 78 5.01 14.72 -7.66
CA VAL A 78 3.91 13.82 -7.99
C VAL A 78 3.64 12.86 -6.82
N GLY A 79 4.68 12.27 -6.23
CA GLY A 79 4.57 11.41 -5.06
C GLY A 79 3.95 12.13 -3.86
N LEU A 80 4.35 13.37 -3.59
CA LEU A 80 3.79 14.21 -2.53
C LEU A 80 2.29 14.46 -2.75
N ILE A 81 1.90 14.88 -3.95
CA ILE A 81 0.49 15.15 -4.30
C ILE A 81 -0.33 13.87 -4.17
N PHE A 82 0.18 12.75 -4.69
CA PHE A 82 -0.46 11.44 -4.60
C PHE A 82 -0.66 11.01 -3.14
N LEU A 83 0.37 11.16 -2.29
CA LEU A 83 0.28 10.78 -0.88
C LEU A 83 -0.72 11.66 -0.11
N MET A 84 -0.73 12.98 -0.38
CA MET A 84 -1.75 13.88 0.19
C MET A 84 -3.16 13.53 -0.26
N TYR A 85 -3.34 13.18 -1.53
CA TYR A 85 -4.63 12.72 -2.06
C TYR A 85 -5.09 11.43 -1.39
N MET A 86 -4.20 10.44 -1.25
CA MET A 86 -4.49 9.19 -0.54
C MET A 86 -4.84 9.42 0.93
N ALA A 87 -4.11 10.30 1.62
CA ALA A 87 -4.43 10.67 3.00
C ALA A 87 -5.82 11.33 3.10
N TRP A 88 -6.15 12.21 2.16
CA TRP A 88 -7.46 12.86 2.10
C TRP A 88 -8.59 11.87 1.84
N THR A 89 -8.41 10.95 0.87
CA THR A 89 -9.44 9.96 0.51
C THR A 89 -9.71 9.01 1.68
N ILE A 90 -8.67 8.51 2.36
CA ILE A 90 -8.82 7.62 3.52
C ILE A 90 -9.55 8.33 4.67
N TRP A 91 -9.31 9.62 4.87
CA TRP A 91 -9.99 10.39 5.92
C TRP A 91 -11.45 10.71 5.55
N HIS A 92 -11.78 10.85 4.27
CA HIS A 92 -13.14 11.11 3.79
C HIS A 92 -13.97 9.86 3.53
N ASP A 93 -13.35 8.70 3.35
CA ASP A 93 -14.06 7.44 3.19
C ASP A 93 -14.74 7.05 4.50
N LYS A 94 -16.08 7.05 4.49
CA LYS A 94 -16.87 6.41 5.52
C LYS A 94 -16.74 4.90 5.33
N PRO A 95 -16.56 4.11 6.41
CA PRO A 95 -16.53 2.65 6.28
C PRO A 95 -17.85 2.20 5.64
N SER A 96 -17.77 1.60 4.47
CA SER A 96 -18.93 1.02 3.79
C SER A 96 -19.50 -0.10 4.66
N THR A 97 -20.60 0.19 5.35
CA THR A 97 -21.49 -0.83 5.93
C THR A 97 -22.25 -1.51 4.79
N ASP A 98 -21.55 -2.29 3.96
CA ASP A 98 -22.16 -3.11 2.90
C ASP A 98 -22.32 -4.56 3.38
N GLY A 99 -22.92 -4.73 4.56
CA GLY A 99 -23.09 -6.02 5.24
C GLY A 99 -24.53 -6.45 5.54
N GLU A 100 -25.55 -5.62 5.32
CA GLU A 100 -26.93 -5.97 5.73
C GLU A 100 -28.00 -5.38 4.80
N THR A 101 -28.23 -5.94 3.60
CA THR A 101 -29.58 -5.85 2.97
C THR A 101 -29.93 -6.88 1.91
N GLN A 102 -29.18 -7.97 1.70
CA GLN A 102 -29.53 -8.97 0.67
C GLN A 102 -29.86 -10.37 1.24
N ILE A 103 -30.28 -10.45 2.51
CA ILE A 103 -30.79 -11.69 3.13
C ILE A 103 -32.13 -11.50 3.86
N MET A 104 -33.03 -10.67 3.35
CA MET A 104 -34.44 -10.59 3.76
C MET A 104 -35.19 -10.02 2.54
N SER A 105 -35.69 -10.81 1.59
CA SER A 105 -36.90 -11.66 1.58
C SER A 105 -37.60 -11.36 0.22
N PRO A 106 -38.63 -12.09 -0.25
CA PRO A 106 -39.36 -13.23 0.33
C PRO A 106 -39.12 -14.59 -0.34
#